data_AF-A0A838XCX2-F1
#
_entry.id   AF-A0A838XCX2-F1
#
_cell.length_a   1.000
_cell.length_b   1.000
_cell.length_c   1.000
_cell.angle_alpha   90.00
_cell.angle_beta   90.00
_cell.angle_gamma   90.00
#
_symmetry.space_group_name_H-M   'P 1'
#
loop_
_entity.id
_entity.type
_entity.pdbx_description
1 polymer ?
#
loop_
_entity_poly.entity_id
_entity_poly.type
_entity_poly.pdbx_seq_one_letter_code
_entity_poly.pdbx_strand_id
1 'polypeptide(L)'
;MSVQLAMLVATAVLAVVAVVAAMVALRALREAKALGDRVARDEGAAYRDQPEDSRDLDTSPRASATLDHRAPEPEPTTEVVRVVEGRVIVQPTHDQLVAATMTRPSVRLNILVGGIAHALRPESRDRILGLMRREYRARRRARQRAARAAARATNGPPPSSGGQGWVGS
;
A
#
# COMPACT_ATOMS: atom_id res chain seq x y z
N MET A 1 27.32 21.46 28.22
CA MET A 1 26.92 20.26 27.43
C MET A 1 25.49 20.32 26.90
N SER A 2 24.51 20.88 27.62
CA SER A 2 23.09 20.92 27.20
C SER A 2 22.80 21.72 25.93
N VAL A 3 23.43 22.89 25.74
CA VAL A 3 23.13 23.79 24.60
C VAL A 3 23.60 23.22 23.26
N GLN A 4 24.79 22.61 23.22
CA GLN A 4 25.30 21.94 22.01
C GLN A 4 24.42 20.75 21.61
N LEU A 5 23.94 20.00 22.60
CA LEU A 5 23.03 18.88 22.38
C LEU A 5 21.66 19.37 21.89
N ALA A 6 21.16 20.48 22.43
CA ALA A 6 19.93 21.13 21.94
C ALA A 6 20.06 21.65 20.50
N MET A 7 21.18 22.29 20.14
CA MET A 7 21.44 22.70 18.76
C MET A 7 21.56 21.52 17.80
N LEU A 8 22.21 20.43 18.22
CA LEU A 8 22.34 19.23 17.41
C LEU A 8 20.96 18.58 17.18
N VAL A 9 20.13 18.48 18.21
CA VAL A 9 18.76 17.96 18.07
C VAL A 9 17.93 18.87 17.16
N ALA A 10 17.98 20.18 17.35
CA ALA A 10 17.24 21.13 16.53
C ALA A 10 17.64 21.04 15.05
N THR A 11 18.93 21.01 14.75
CA THR A 11 19.45 20.87 13.37
C THR A 11 19.08 19.51 12.76
N ALA A 12 19.14 18.43 13.53
CA ALA A 12 18.71 17.11 13.08
C ALA A 12 17.22 17.08 12.71
N VAL A 13 16.36 17.65 13.56
CA VAL A 13 14.92 17.76 13.28
C VAL A 13 14.68 18.60 12.03
N LEU A 14 15.36 19.75 11.90
CA LEU A 14 15.22 20.64 10.74
C LEU A 14 15.67 19.96 9.44
N ALA A 15 16.75 19.18 9.49
CA ALA A 15 17.23 18.38 8.36
C ALA A 15 16.20 17.32 7.95
N VAL A 16 15.59 16.60 8.92
CA VAL A 16 14.54 15.62 8.62
C VAL A 16 13.33 16.29 7.97
N VAL A 17 12.88 17.43 8.49
CA VAL A 17 11.77 18.20 7.90
C VAL A 17 12.09 18.64 6.48
N ALA A 18 13.30 19.14 6.23
CA ALA A 18 13.74 19.56 4.89
C ALA A 18 13.77 18.38 3.91
N VAL A 19 14.27 17.22 4.32
CA VAL A 19 14.29 16.01 3.48
C VAL A 19 12.88 15.52 3.17
N VAL A 20 11.97 15.53 4.14
CA VAL A 20 10.56 15.17 3.92
C VAL A 20 9.89 16.15 2.96
N ALA A 21 10.08 17.46 3.14
CA ALA A 21 9.54 18.49 2.25
C ALA A 21 10.07 18.32 0.81
N ALA A 22 11.37 18.05 0.65
CA ALA A 22 11.97 17.78 -0.65
C ALA A 22 11.38 16.52 -1.31
N MET A 23 11.16 15.43 -0.56
CA MET A 23 10.52 14.22 -1.09
C MET A 23 9.08 14.48 -1.54
N VAL A 24 8.31 15.26 -0.77
CA VAL A 24 6.94 15.63 -1.13
C VAL A 24 6.94 16.50 -2.40
N ALA A 25 7.82 17.49 -2.49
CA ALA A 25 7.97 18.33 -3.67
C ALA A 25 8.36 17.52 -4.91
N LEU A 26 9.31 16.59 -4.79
CA LEU A 26 9.70 15.68 -5.88
C LEU A 26 8.54 14.77 -6.29
N ARG A 27 7.73 14.28 -5.35
CA ARG A 27 6.55 13.48 -5.66
C ARG A 27 5.50 14.30 -6.38
N ALA A 28 5.18 15.50 -5.90
CA ALA A 28 4.24 16.40 -6.55
C ALA A 28 4.70 16.76 -7.96
N LEU A 29 6.00 17.01 -8.15
CA LEU A 29 6.57 17.27 -9.47
C LEU A 29 6.51 16.04 -10.39
N ARG A 30 6.76 14.84 -9.87
CA ARG A 30 6.61 13.59 -10.63
C ARG A 30 5.15 13.32 -11.00
N GLU A 31 4.21 13.59 -10.12
CA GLU A 31 2.77 13.47 -10.38
C GLU A 31 2.30 14.50 -11.42
N ALA A 32 2.73 15.75 -11.29
CA ALA A 32 2.43 16.80 -12.26
C ALA A 32 3.05 16.50 -13.64
N LYS A 33 4.28 15.99 -13.67
CA LYS A 33 4.93 15.55 -14.91
C LYS A 33 4.21 14.35 -15.52
N ALA A 34 3.79 13.38 -14.72
CA ALA A 34 3.01 12.25 -15.21
C ALA A 34 1.63 12.66 -15.76
N LEU A 35 1.03 13.74 -15.23
CA LEU A 35 -0.18 14.33 -15.79
C LEU A 35 0.12 15.08 -17.09
N GLY A 36 1.20 15.87 -17.13
CA GLY A 36 1.65 16.56 -18.35
C GLY A 36 1.98 15.61 -19.50
N ASP A 37 2.68 14.50 -19.21
CA ASP A 37 3.00 13.46 -20.19
C ASP A 37 1.74 12.72 -20.69
N ARG A 38 0.66 12.66 -19.88
CA ARG A 38 -0.64 12.11 -20.30
C ARG A 38 -1.41 13.08 -21.18
N VAL A 39 -1.46 14.35 -20.82
CA VAL A 39 -2.11 15.40 -21.63
C VAL A 39 -1.41 15.56 -22.98
N ALA A 40 -0.08 15.57 -23.00
CA ALA A 40 0.69 15.61 -24.25
C ALA A 40 0.46 14.37 -25.14
N ARG A 41 0.17 13.21 -24.53
CA ARG A 41 -0.17 11.98 -25.25
C ARG A 41 -1.60 12.00 -25.78
N ASP A 42 -2.55 12.56 -25.04
CA ASP A 42 -3.95 12.71 -25.47
C ASP A 42 -4.09 13.77 -26.59
N GLU A 43 -3.35 14.88 -26.53
CA GLU A 43 -3.30 15.88 -27.62
C GLU A 43 -2.58 15.33 -28.87
N GLY A 44 -1.55 14.48 -28.70
CA GLY A 44 -0.92 13.77 -29.81
C GLY A 44 -1.75 12.63 -30.40
N ALA A 45 -2.65 12.03 -29.60
CA ALA A 45 -3.54 10.95 -30.03
C ALA A 45 -4.74 11.45 -30.84
N ALA A 46 -5.17 12.70 -30.63
CA ALA A 46 -6.27 13.31 -31.40
C ALA A 46 -5.93 13.55 -32.89
N TYR A 47 -4.65 13.44 -33.30
CA TYR A 47 -4.22 13.60 -34.69
C TYR A 47 -3.98 12.26 -35.42
N ARG A 48 -4.06 11.11 -34.76
CA ARG A 48 -3.66 9.83 -35.39
C ARG A 48 -4.76 8.78 -35.29
N ASP A 49 -5.81 9.03 -36.05
CA ASP A 49 -6.83 8.06 -36.41
C ASP A 49 -6.30 7.17 -37.55
N GLN A 50 -5.69 6.03 -37.21
CA GLN A 50 -5.73 4.81 -38.04
C GLN A 50 -5.17 3.61 -37.25
N PRO A 51 -5.86 2.45 -37.28
CA PRO A 51 -5.41 1.23 -36.63
C PRO A 51 -4.43 0.53 -37.56
N GLU A 52 -3.29 0.01 -37.08
CA GLU A 52 -2.69 -1.22 -37.61
C GLU A 52 -1.77 -1.89 -36.59
N ASP A 53 -1.86 -3.21 -36.65
CA ASP A 53 -1.26 -4.27 -35.89
C ASP A 53 0.19 -4.49 -36.38
N SER A 54 1.20 -4.43 -35.51
CA SER A 54 2.47 -5.13 -35.73
C SER A 54 3.40 -5.04 -34.52
N ARG A 55 3.84 -6.23 -34.12
CA ARG A 55 5.00 -6.51 -33.28
C ARG A 55 6.26 -5.94 -33.94
N ASP A 56 7.19 -5.38 -33.17
CA ASP A 56 8.53 -5.94 -33.05
C ASP A 56 9.39 -5.23 -32.00
N LEU A 57 10.41 -5.98 -31.60
CA LEU A 57 11.22 -5.93 -30.39
C LEU A 57 12.38 -4.91 -30.40
N ASP A 58 12.89 -4.68 -29.19
CA ASP A 58 14.28 -4.42 -28.80
C ASP A 58 14.91 -3.01 -28.91
N THR A 59 15.20 -2.40 -27.74
CA THR A 59 16.60 -2.32 -27.22
C THR A 59 16.68 -1.92 -25.72
N SER A 60 17.42 -2.75 -24.96
CA SER A 60 17.81 -2.69 -23.53
C SER A 60 18.84 -1.56 -23.23
N PRO A 61 19.30 -1.25 -21.99
CA PRO A 61 19.08 -1.90 -20.70
C PRO A 61 18.76 -0.94 -19.54
N ARG A 62 17.82 -1.31 -18.67
CA ARG A 62 17.66 -0.64 -17.38
C ARG A 62 17.63 -1.66 -16.26
N ALA A 63 18.85 -2.03 -15.86
CA ALA A 63 19.22 -2.64 -14.58
C ALA A 63 18.03 -3.14 -13.77
N SER A 64 17.54 -4.32 -14.15
CA SER A 64 16.80 -5.17 -13.26
C SER A 64 17.73 -5.50 -12.11
N ALA A 65 17.69 -4.69 -11.06
CA ALA A 65 17.98 -5.18 -9.72
C ALA A 65 16.81 -6.10 -9.34
N THR A 66 16.70 -7.23 -10.05
CA THR A 66 16.15 -8.44 -9.49
C THR A 66 17.02 -8.72 -8.28
N LEU A 67 16.57 -8.26 -7.12
CA LEU A 67 16.80 -8.98 -5.89
C LEU A 67 16.20 -10.35 -6.16
N ASP A 68 17.05 -11.21 -6.69
CA ASP A 68 16.85 -12.62 -6.86
C ASP A 68 16.67 -13.14 -5.43
N HIS A 69 15.45 -13.02 -4.91
CA HIS A 69 14.96 -13.86 -3.83
C HIS A 69 14.66 -15.22 -4.45
N ARG A 70 15.68 -15.83 -5.06
CA ARG A 70 15.90 -17.25 -4.86
C ARG A 70 16.17 -17.37 -3.37
N ALA A 71 15.09 -17.46 -2.59
CA ALA A 71 15.17 -18.03 -1.27
C ALA A 71 15.95 -19.33 -1.47
N PRO A 72 17.17 -19.48 -0.91
CA PRO A 72 17.75 -20.79 -0.86
C PRO A 72 16.73 -21.62 -0.10
N GLU A 73 16.12 -22.57 -0.82
CA GLU A 73 15.40 -23.66 -0.21
C GLU A 73 16.35 -24.18 0.90
N PRO A 74 15.94 -24.12 2.18
CA PRO A 74 16.85 -24.48 3.25
C PRO A 74 17.12 -25.97 3.14
N GLU A 75 18.20 -26.34 2.44
CA GLU A 75 18.79 -27.66 2.59
C GLU A 75 18.99 -27.87 4.09
N PRO A 76 18.54 -29.01 4.66
CA PRO A 76 18.79 -29.31 6.05
C PRO A 76 20.30 -29.35 6.26
N THR A 77 20.83 -28.26 6.79
CA THR A 77 22.26 -28.09 7.00
C THR A 77 22.64 -29.07 8.09
N THR A 78 23.16 -30.23 7.68
CA THR A 78 23.78 -31.22 8.56
C THR A 78 24.69 -30.47 9.53
N GLU A 79 24.44 -30.60 10.83
CA GLU A 79 25.18 -29.90 11.88
C GLU A 79 26.68 -30.21 11.77
N VAL A 80 27.44 -29.32 11.12
CA VAL A 80 28.89 -29.42 11.06
C VAL A 80 29.45 -28.82 12.35
N VAL A 81 29.57 -29.67 13.38
CA VAL A 81 30.30 -29.36 14.60
C VAL A 81 31.78 -29.38 14.27
N ARG A 82 32.44 -28.22 14.24
CA ARG A 82 33.88 -28.11 13.99
C ARG A 82 34.58 -27.84 15.31
N VAL A 83 35.39 -28.79 15.76
CA VAL A 83 36.27 -28.61 16.92
C VAL A 83 37.59 -28.02 16.44
N VAL A 84 37.92 -26.83 16.91
CA VAL A 84 39.19 -26.15 16.61
C VAL A 84 39.84 -25.84 17.95
N GLU A 85 41.09 -26.28 18.13
CA GLU A 85 41.92 -25.95 19.31
C GLU A 85 41.26 -26.25 20.68
N GLY A 86 40.61 -27.41 20.81
CA GLY A 86 39.97 -27.83 22.06
C GLY A 86 38.69 -27.07 22.44
N ARG A 87 38.17 -26.22 21.53
CA ARG A 87 36.88 -25.53 21.69
C ARG A 87 35.90 -26.03 20.62
N VAL A 88 34.69 -26.38 21.07
CA VAL A 88 33.61 -26.82 20.20
C VAL A 88 32.88 -25.58 19.68
N ILE A 89 33.04 -25.27 18.39
CA ILE A 89 32.30 -24.20 17.73
C ILE A 89 31.06 -24.84 17.11
N VAL A 90 29.91 -24.61 17.75
CA VAL A 90 28.60 -25.01 17.23
C VAL A 90 28.07 -23.86 16.37
N GLN A 91 27.61 -24.16 15.16
CA GLN A 91 26.94 -23.15 14.34
C GLN A 91 25.64 -22.73 15.03
N PRO A 92 25.40 -21.43 15.26
CA PRO A 92 24.17 -20.96 15.90
C PRO A 92 22.97 -21.33 15.03
N THR A 93 21.88 -21.71 15.68
CA THR A 93 20.64 -22.04 14.97
C THR A 93 20.07 -20.80 14.27
N HIS A 94 19.26 -21.02 13.24
CA HIS A 94 18.61 -19.92 12.50
C HIS A 94 17.83 -18.99 13.44
N ASP A 95 17.14 -19.53 14.44
CA ASP A 95 16.39 -18.74 15.42
C ASP A 95 17.30 -17.84 16.28
N GLN A 96 18.50 -18.31 16.63
CA GLN A 96 19.49 -17.52 17.38
C GLN A 96 20.08 -16.41 16.52
N LEU A 97 20.33 -16.66 15.23
CA LEU A 97 20.76 -15.64 14.28
C LEU A 97 19.69 -14.58 14.07
N VAL A 98 18.42 -14.98 13.94
CA VAL A 98 17.29 -14.05 13.81
C VAL A 98 17.13 -13.22 15.08
N ALA A 99 17.17 -13.85 16.25
CA ALA A 99 17.09 -13.13 17.53
C ALA A 99 18.24 -12.12 17.68
N ALA A 100 19.47 -12.51 17.35
CA ALA A 100 20.63 -11.63 17.42
C ALA A 100 20.57 -10.49 16.40
N THR A 101 20.10 -10.74 15.17
CA THR A 101 20.00 -9.71 14.12
C THR A 101 18.87 -8.71 14.38
N MET A 102 17.76 -9.14 15.00
CA MET A 102 16.65 -8.26 15.36
C MET A 102 17.01 -7.25 16.48
N THR A 103 18.08 -7.48 17.24
CA THR A 103 18.58 -6.48 18.20
C THR A 103 19.18 -5.25 17.52
N ARG A 104 19.55 -5.34 16.23
CA ARG A 104 20.18 -4.25 15.49
C ARG A 104 19.13 -3.24 15.02
N PRO A 105 19.22 -1.95 15.40
CA PRO A 105 18.22 -0.94 15.02
C PRO A 105 18.14 -0.73 13.51
N SER A 106 19.25 -0.90 12.78
CA SER A 106 19.30 -0.81 11.31
C SER A 106 18.47 -1.90 10.62
N VAL A 107 18.49 -3.14 11.14
CA VAL A 107 17.72 -4.26 10.58
C VAL A 107 16.22 -4.00 10.76
N ARG A 108 15.82 -3.53 11.95
CA ARG A 108 14.41 -3.16 12.22
C ARG A 108 13.93 -2.03 11.31
N LEU A 109 14.76 -1.02 11.08
CA LEU A 109 14.43 0.10 10.21
C LEU A 109 14.31 -0.34 8.74
N ASN A 110 15.20 -1.21 8.27
CA ASN A 110 15.11 -1.76 6.91
C ASN A 110 13.85 -2.61 6.70
N ILE A 111 13.46 -3.42 7.69
CA ILE A 111 12.21 -4.19 7.63
C ILE A 111 11.01 -3.24 7.56
N LEU A 112 10.98 -2.21 8.40
CA LEU A 112 9.91 -1.21 8.39
C LEU A 112 9.82 -0.50 7.04
N VAL A 113 10.94 0.00 6.51
CA VAL A 113 11.00 0.69 5.23
C VAL A 113 10.61 -0.25 4.09
N GLY A 114 11.09 -1.49 4.09
CA GLY A 114 10.71 -2.52 3.11
C GLY A 114 9.22 -2.83 3.17
N GLY A 115 8.64 -2.96 4.37
CA GLY A 115 7.21 -3.15 4.56
C GLY A 115 6.38 -1.97 4.06
N ILE A 116 6.81 -0.74 4.33
CA ILE A 116 6.15 0.48 3.82
C ILE A 116 6.25 0.54 2.29
N ALA A 117 7.42 0.27 1.72
CA ALA A 117 7.60 0.24 0.27
C ALA A 117 6.73 -0.83 -0.40
N HIS A 118 6.60 -2.00 0.23
CA HIS A 118 5.73 -3.07 -0.23
C HIS A 118 4.24 -2.72 -0.09
N ALA A 119 3.84 -2.03 0.98
CA ALA A 119 2.46 -1.56 1.15
C ALA A 119 2.10 -0.43 0.16
N LEU A 120 3.07 0.41 -0.20
CA LEU A 120 2.92 1.49 -1.19
C LEU A 120 3.06 1.02 -2.65
N ARG A 121 3.26 -0.28 -2.88
CA ARG A 121 3.27 -0.82 -4.23
C ARG A 121 1.94 -0.54 -4.95
N PRO A 122 1.99 -0.20 -6.25
CA PRO A 122 0.80 0.13 -7.02
C PRO A 122 -0.21 -1.02 -7.03
N GLU A 123 0.23 -2.28 -7.01
CA GLU A 123 -0.64 -3.45 -6.99
C GLU A 123 -1.47 -3.52 -5.69
N SER A 124 -0.85 -3.21 -4.55
CA SER A 124 -1.51 -3.16 -3.24
C SER A 124 -2.53 -2.02 -3.16
N ARG A 125 -2.20 -0.87 -3.77
CA ARG A 125 -3.06 0.33 -3.80
C ARG A 125 -4.37 0.06 -4.53
N ASP A 126 -4.32 -0.62 -5.67
CA ASP A 126 -5.53 -0.92 -6.46
C ASP A 126 -6.46 -1.89 -5.74
N ARG A 127 -5.90 -2.86 -5.00
CA ARG A 127 -6.68 -3.79 -4.18
C ARG A 127 -7.40 -3.08 -3.04
N ILE A 128 -6.71 -2.18 -2.34
CA ILE A 128 -7.29 -1.38 -1.25
C ILE A 128 -8.37 -0.44 -1.79
N LEU A 129 -8.10 0.24 -2.91
CA LEU A 129 -9.08 1.11 -3.58
C LEU A 129 -10.30 0.31 -4.06
N GLY A 130 -10.09 -0.91 -4.57
CA GLY A 130 -11.16 -1.83 -4.95
C GLY A 130 -12.06 -2.20 -3.77
N LEU A 131 -11.46 -2.58 -2.63
CA LEU A 131 -12.18 -2.87 -1.40
C LEU A 131 -12.96 -1.63 -0.89
N MET A 132 -12.32 -0.47 -0.87
CA MET A 132 -12.95 0.80 -0.47
C MET A 132 -14.12 1.20 -1.38
N ARG A 133 -13.97 1.06 -2.70
CA ARG A 133 -15.06 1.34 -3.66
C ARG A 133 -16.23 0.39 -3.46
N ARG A 134 -15.98 -0.89 -3.18
CA ARG A 134 -17.02 -1.88 -2.89
C ARG A 134 -17.79 -1.50 -1.62
N GLU A 135 -17.08 -1.16 -0.56
CA GLU A 135 -17.66 -0.75 0.72
C GLU A 135 -18.48 0.55 0.58
N TYR A 136 -17.94 1.55 -0.12
CA TYR A 136 -18.65 2.80 -0.39
C TYR A 136 -19.96 2.54 -1.15
N ARG A 137 -19.92 1.70 -2.20
CA ARG A 137 -21.12 1.32 -2.96
C ARG A 137 -22.13 0.56 -2.10
N ALA A 138 -21.67 -0.33 -1.22
CA ALA A 138 -22.53 -1.05 -0.29
C ALA A 138 -23.26 -0.10 0.67
N ARG A 139 -22.54 0.83 1.30
CA ARG A 139 -23.12 1.86 2.17
C ARG A 139 -24.10 2.77 1.44
N ARG A 140 -23.77 3.17 0.21
CA ARG A 140 -24.67 3.98 -0.63
C ARG A 140 -25.99 3.26 -0.90
N ARG A 141 -25.94 1.97 -1.26
CA ARG A 141 -27.15 1.16 -1.47
C ARG A 141 -27.95 0.98 -0.17
N ALA A 142 -27.29 0.78 0.96
CA ALA A 142 -27.95 0.66 2.26
C ALA A 142 -28.74 1.94 2.60
N ARG A 143 -28.14 3.12 2.41
CA ARG A 143 -28.82 4.42 2.61
C ARG A 143 -30.01 4.59 1.66
N GLN A 144 -29.88 4.21 0.39
CA GLN A 144 -30.98 4.29 -0.57
C GLN A 144 -32.14 3.35 -0.20
N ARG A 145 -31.84 2.14 0.30
CA ARG A 145 -32.86 1.21 0.78
C ARG A 145 -33.55 1.76 2.03
N ALA A 146 -32.78 2.31 2.98
CA ALA A 146 -33.33 2.95 4.17
C ALA A 146 -34.22 4.15 3.82
N ALA A 147 -33.79 5.00 2.88
CA ALA A 147 -34.58 6.14 2.41
C ALA A 147 -35.89 5.70 1.73
N ARG A 148 -35.84 4.63 0.91
CA ARG A 148 -37.05 4.06 0.29
C ARG A 148 -37.98 3.42 1.32
N ALA A 149 -37.43 2.75 2.34
CA ALA A 149 -38.21 2.20 3.43
C ALA A 149 -38.89 3.30 4.25
N ALA A 150 -38.16 4.38 4.57
CA ALA A 150 -38.70 5.56 5.25
C ALA A 150 -39.80 6.23 4.41
N ALA A 151 -39.57 6.43 3.11
CA ALA A 151 -40.57 7.04 2.21
C ALA A 151 -41.85 6.20 2.09
N ARG A 152 -41.75 4.87 2.16
CA ARG A 152 -42.93 3.98 2.21
C ARG A 152 -43.61 3.99 3.58
N ALA A 153 -42.86 4.17 4.66
CA ALA A 153 -43.44 4.31 5.99
C ALA A 153 -44.20 5.65 6.14
N THR A 154 -43.74 6.73 5.50
CA THR A 154 -44.40 8.04 5.52
C THR A 154 -45.54 8.17 4.52
N ASN A 155 -45.46 7.50 3.36
CA ASN A 155 -46.48 7.55 2.29
C ASN A 155 -47.28 6.24 2.17
N GLY A 156 -47.21 5.37 3.18
CA GLY A 156 -48.04 4.18 3.23
C GLY A 156 -49.51 4.59 3.34
N PRO A 157 -50.45 3.86 2.70
CA PRO A 157 -51.87 4.16 2.85
C PRO A 157 -52.23 4.14 4.34
N PRO A 158 -53.10 5.06 4.80
CA PRO A 158 -53.48 5.12 6.21
C PRO A 158 -53.97 3.74 6.66
N PRO A 159 -53.65 3.31 7.91
CA PRO A 159 -54.26 2.10 8.44
C PRO A 159 -55.77 2.26 8.36
N SER A 160 -56.45 1.28 7.79
CA SER A 160 -57.91 1.23 7.72
C SER A 160 -58.47 1.10 9.14
N SER A 161 -58.57 2.22 9.85
CA SER A 161 -59.23 2.32 11.14
C SER A 161 -60.35 3.37 11.01
N GLY A 162 -61.56 2.89 10.76
CA GLY A 162 -62.75 3.73 10.75
C GLY A 162 -63.91 3.15 9.94
N GLY A 163 -64.54 2.10 10.47
CA GLY A 163 -65.76 1.51 9.90
C GLY A 163 -66.53 0.67 10.91
N GLN A 164 -66.68 1.15 12.14
CA GLN A 164 -67.83 0.75 12.95
C GLN A 164 -69.07 1.35 12.29
N GLY A 165 -69.98 0.49 11.83
CA GLY A 165 -71.30 0.91 11.37
C GLY A 165 -71.86 0.01 10.28
N TRP A 166 -72.45 -1.12 10.68
CA TRP A 166 -73.79 -1.50 10.24
C TRP A 166 -74.33 -2.59 11.18
N VAL A 167 -75.17 -2.14 12.11
CA VAL A 167 -76.23 -2.95 12.73
C VAL A 167 -77.32 -3.08 11.67
N GLY A 168 -77.79 -4.29 11.38
CA GLY A 168 -79.03 -4.46 10.62
C GLY A 168 -79.19 -5.79 9.90
N SER A 169 -79.64 -6.80 10.64
CA SER A 169 -80.68 -7.82 10.34
C SER A 169 -80.30 -9.19 10.88
#